data_AF-A0A396IRT8-F1
#
_entry.id   AF-A0A396IRT8-F1
#
_cell.length_a   1.000
_cell.length_b   1.000
_cell.length_c   1.000
_cell.angle_alpha   90.00
_cell.angle_beta   90.00
_cell.angle_gamma   90.00
#
_symmetry.space_group_name_H-M   'P 1'
#
loop_
_entity.id
_entity.type
_entity.pdbx_description
1 polymer ?
#
loop_
_entity_poly.entity_id
_entity_poly.type
_entity_poly.pdbx_seq_one_letter_code
_entity_poly.pdbx_strand_id
1 'polypeptide(L)'
;MGSIVFISSIAGVVSLGTGSVYAASKGGSSAITQLTKKLACEWAKDGIRSNCLLRNKQYMDEMLSRTPLGRIAEAHEVSPLVAFLCLMED
;
A
#
# COMPACT_ATOMS: atom_id res chain seq x y z
N MET A 1 11.51 -17.95 -8.82
CA MET A 1 10.55 -16.84 -8.98
C MET A 1 10.84 -15.77 -7.95
N GLY A 2 10.78 -14.50 -8.34
CA GLY A 2 11.01 -13.37 -7.44
C GLY A 2 9.68 -12.77 -6.95
N SER A 3 9.67 -12.18 -5.77
CA SER A 3 8.51 -11.39 -5.31
C SER A 3 8.98 -10.07 -4.68
N ILE A 4 8.32 -8.98 -5.07
CA ILE A 4 8.57 -7.64 -4.55
C ILE A 4 7.26 -7.09 -4.00
N VAL A 5 7.29 -6.62 -2.75
CA VAL A 5 6.14 -6.00 -2.09
C VAL A 5 6.48 -4.56 -1.74
N PHE A 6 5.80 -3.62 -2.38
CA PHE A 6 5.89 -2.20 -2.10
C PHE A 6 4.96 -1.80 -0.95
N ILE A 7 5.33 -0.74 -0.23
CA ILE A 7 4.47 -0.11 0.77
C ILE A 7 4.10 1.28 0.28
N SER A 8 2.79 1.54 0.16
CA SER A 8 2.20 2.83 -0.22
C SER A 8 1.20 3.29 0.84
N SER A 9 0.35 4.27 0.55
CA SER A 9 -0.63 4.87 1.46
C SER A 9 -1.97 5.10 0.73
N ILE A 10 -3.09 4.96 1.47
CA ILE A 10 -4.42 5.26 0.93
C ILE A 10 -4.54 6.75 0.54
N ALA A 11 -3.74 7.62 1.16
CA ALA A 11 -3.72 9.05 0.89
C ALA A 11 -3.31 9.39 -0.55
N GLY A 12 -2.68 8.44 -1.25
CA GLY A 12 -2.41 8.56 -2.68
C GLY A 12 -3.62 8.28 -3.58
N VAL A 13 -4.70 7.70 -3.06
CA VAL A 13 -5.87 7.30 -3.85
C VAL A 13 -7.11 8.07 -3.44
N VAL A 14 -7.24 8.38 -2.15
CA VAL A 14 -8.37 9.14 -1.60
C VAL A 14 -7.88 10.33 -0.80
N SER A 15 -8.67 11.42 -0.84
CA SER A 15 -8.43 12.56 0.03
C SER A 15 -8.76 12.20 1.49
N LEU A 16 -7.84 12.56 2.38
CA LEU A 16 -7.97 12.38 3.83
C LEU A 16 -8.31 13.70 4.55
N GLY A 17 -8.92 14.68 3.87
CA GLY A 17 -9.33 15.94 4.51
C GLY A 17 -8.20 16.89 4.93
N THR A 18 -6.94 16.48 4.74
CA THR A 18 -5.71 17.18 5.16
C THR A 18 -5.31 18.39 4.29
N GLY A 19 -6.14 18.78 3.31
CA GLY A 19 -5.85 19.84 2.35
C GLY A 19 -5.03 19.39 1.12
N SER A 20 -5.06 20.24 0.07
CA SER A 20 -4.48 19.96 -1.26
C SER A 20 -2.96 19.80 -1.25
N VAL A 21 -2.25 20.56 -0.40
CA VAL A 21 -0.77 20.52 -0.29
C VAL A 21 -0.29 19.19 0.29
N TYR A 22 -1.00 18.65 1.29
CA TYR A 22 -0.67 17.34 1.86
C TYR A 22 -1.04 16.21 0.90
N ALA A 23 -2.21 16.29 0.26
CA ALA A 23 -2.60 15.33 -0.78
C ALA A 23 -1.56 15.27 -1.92
N ALA A 24 -1.05 16.43 -2.35
CA ALA A 24 0.03 16.51 -3.33
C ALA A 24 1.35 15.91 -2.79
N SER A 25 1.71 16.19 -1.53
CA SER A 25 2.88 15.61 -0.86
C SER A 25 2.79 14.09 -0.69
N LYS A 26 1.58 13.54 -0.64
CA LYS A 26 1.30 12.09 -0.64
C LYS A 26 1.05 11.51 -2.04
N GLY A 27 1.11 12.32 -3.10
CA GLY A 27 1.05 11.87 -4.50
C GLY A 27 2.13 10.84 -4.85
N GLY A 28 3.25 10.84 -4.12
CA GLY A 28 4.27 9.78 -4.22
C GLY A 28 3.73 8.37 -3.91
N SER A 29 2.69 8.24 -3.07
CA SER A 29 2.01 6.96 -2.80
C SER A 29 1.17 6.50 -4.00
N SER A 30 0.49 7.43 -4.68
CA SER A 30 -0.22 7.15 -5.94
C SER A 30 0.75 6.67 -7.02
N ALA A 31 1.94 7.29 -7.08
CA ALA A 31 2.99 6.92 -8.01
C ALA A 31 3.52 5.50 -7.74
N ILE A 32 3.76 5.14 -6.47
CA ILE A 32 4.17 3.78 -6.10
C ILE A 32 3.12 2.74 -6.54
N THR A 33 1.84 2.99 -6.28
CA THR A 33 0.77 2.06 -6.69
C THR A 33 0.69 1.89 -8.20
N GLN A 34 0.87 2.97 -8.98
CA GLN A 34 0.92 2.88 -10.44
C GLN A 34 2.18 2.17 -10.94
N LEU A 35 3.33 2.45 -10.33
CA LEU A 35 4.60 1.80 -10.64
C LEU A 35 4.51 0.29 -10.40
N THR A 36 3.99 -0.14 -9.25
CA THR A 36 3.79 -1.57 -8.96
C THR A 36 3.01 -2.27 -10.07
N LYS A 37 1.90 -1.66 -10.55
CA LYS A 37 1.09 -2.23 -11.63
C LYS A 37 1.87 -2.37 -12.93
N LYS A 38 2.68 -1.37 -13.28
CA LYS A 38 3.52 -1.41 -14.50
C LYS A 38 4.59 -2.49 -14.38
N LEU A 39 5.30 -2.53 -13.26
CA LEU A 39 6.33 -3.53 -12.99
C LEU A 39 5.77 -4.96 -12.95
N ALA A 40 4.55 -5.15 -12.45
CA ALA A 40 3.90 -6.46 -12.50
C ALA A 40 3.74 -6.97 -13.93
N CYS A 41 3.32 -6.11 -14.87
CA CYS A 41 3.21 -6.48 -16.28
C CYS A 41 4.57 -6.67 -16.95
N GLU A 42 5.53 -5.79 -16.66
CA GLU A 42 6.85 -5.79 -17.31
C GLU A 42 7.69 -7.01 -16.89
N TRP A 43 7.66 -7.36 -15.60
CA TRP A 43 8.49 -8.43 -15.04
C TRP A 43 7.77 -9.78 -14.90
N ALA A 44 6.49 -9.86 -15.30
CA ALA A 44 5.76 -11.14 -15.33
C ALA A 44 6.49 -12.20 -16.17
N LYS A 45 7.04 -11.80 -17.32
CA LYS A 45 7.82 -12.68 -18.22
C LYS A 45 9.10 -13.20 -17.57
N ASP A 46 9.64 -12.47 -16.59
CA ASP A 46 10.85 -12.82 -15.86
C ASP A 46 10.55 -13.65 -14.59
N GLY A 47 9.27 -14.02 -14.39
CA GLY A 47 8.82 -14.77 -13.23
C GLY A 47 8.92 -13.98 -11.92
N ILE A 48 8.80 -12.64 -11.99
CA ILE A 48 8.82 -11.74 -10.84
C ILE A 48 7.42 -11.18 -10.62
N ARG A 49 6.90 -11.40 -9.40
CA ARG A 49 5.62 -10.85 -8.95
C ARG A 49 5.85 -9.52 -8.24
N SER A 50 5.01 -8.54 -8.52
CA SER A 50 5.08 -7.20 -7.89
C SER A 50 3.73 -6.86 -7.29
N ASN A 51 3.69 -6.59 -5.98
CA ASN A 51 2.49 -6.26 -5.23
C ASN A 51 2.67 -5.00 -4.39
N CYS A 52 1.57 -4.38 -3.94
CA CYS A 52 1.60 -3.15 -3.14
C CYS A 52 0.64 -3.26 -1.95
N LEU A 53 1.15 -2.92 -0.76
CA LEU A 53 0.38 -2.85 0.48
C LEU A 53 0.18 -1.39 0.88
N LEU A 54 -1.06 -1.02 1.21
CA LEU A 54 -1.40 0.35 1.60
C LEU A 54 -1.36 0.50 3.12
N ARG A 55 -0.63 1.52 3.59
CA ARG A 55 -0.46 1.84 5.00
C ARG A 55 -0.50 3.36 5.20
N ASN A 56 -1.25 3.80 6.19
CA ASN A 56 -1.27 5.20 6.61
C ASN A 56 -0.54 5.35 7.94
N LYS A 57 0.29 6.39 8.05
CA LYS A 57 1.12 6.66 9.24
C LYS A 57 0.82 8.01 9.90
N GLN A 58 -0.12 8.79 9.38
CA GLN A 58 -0.36 10.17 9.80
C GLN A 58 -1.86 10.52 9.74
N TYR A 59 -2.29 11.43 10.63
CA TYR A 59 -3.69 11.79 10.92
C TYR A 59 -4.50 10.67 11.55
N MET A 60 -4.20 10.38 12.81
CA MET A 60 -4.82 9.28 13.57
C MET A 60 -6.32 9.49 13.76
N ASP A 61 -6.78 10.66 14.20
CA ASP A 61 -8.18 10.83 14.63
C ASP A 61 -9.20 10.72 13.48
N GLU A 62 -8.94 11.39 12.35
CA GLU A 62 -9.81 11.28 11.15
C GLU A 62 -9.72 9.88 10.51
N MET A 63 -8.55 9.25 10.57
CA MET A 63 -8.41 7.90 10.06
C MET A 63 -9.14 6.89 10.94
N LEU A 64 -9.07 7.02 12.26
CA LEU A 64 -9.75 6.17 13.22
C LEU A 64 -11.27 6.30 13.10
N SER A 65 -11.79 7.52 12.91
CA SER A 65 -13.23 7.74 12.70
C SER A 65 -13.78 7.07 11.44
N ARG A 66 -12.92 6.89 10.43
CA ARG A 66 -13.23 6.19 9.16
C ARG A 66 -12.82 4.72 9.15
N THR A 67 -12.17 4.23 10.21
CA THR A 67 -11.76 2.83 10.35
C THR A 67 -12.83 2.08 11.12
N PRO A 68 -13.53 1.07 10.53
CA PRO A 68 -14.62 0.38 11.20
C PRO A 68 -14.24 -0.26 12.56
N LEU A 69 -13.00 -0.72 12.69
CA LEU A 69 -12.48 -1.29 13.93
C LEU A 69 -12.04 -0.24 14.96
N GLY A 70 -12.04 1.05 14.61
CA GLY A 70 -11.69 2.16 15.50
C GLY A 70 -10.27 2.11 16.07
N ARG A 71 -9.36 1.31 15.47
CA ARG A 71 -7.97 1.15 15.91
C ARG A 71 -7.02 0.93 14.74
N ILE A 72 -5.72 1.08 15.01
CA ILE A 72 -4.66 0.76 14.07
C ILE A 72 -4.40 -0.75 14.08
N ALA A 73 -4.12 -1.31 12.90
CA ALA A 73 -3.66 -2.69 12.78
C ALA A 73 -2.21 -2.81 13.25
N GLU A 74 -1.93 -3.82 14.04
CA GLU A 74 -0.60 -4.15 14.54
C GLU A 74 0.23 -4.88 13.49
N ALA A 75 1.55 -4.83 13.62
CA ALA A 75 2.46 -5.43 12.64
C ALA A 75 2.21 -6.93 12.43
N HIS A 76 1.85 -7.67 13.49
CA HIS A 76 1.56 -9.09 13.43
C HIS A 76 0.24 -9.43 12.73
N GLU A 77 -0.68 -8.47 12.61
CA GLU A 77 -1.93 -8.63 11.85
C GLU A 77 -1.69 -8.45 10.34
N VAL A 78 -0.63 -7.71 9.98
CA VAL A 78 -0.28 -7.40 8.58
C VAL A 78 0.79 -8.35 8.03
N SER A 79 1.70 -8.86 8.87
CA SER A 79 2.80 -9.72 8.45
C SER A 79 2.38 -11.01 7.72
N PRO A 80 1.25 -11.69 8.03
CA PRO A 80 0.84 -12.88 7.29
C PRO A 80 0.47 -12.57 5.84
N LEU A 81 -0.13 -11.40 5.58
CA LEU A 81 -0.44 -10.95 4.21
C LEU A 81 0.85 -10.69 3.41
N VAL A 82 1.85 -10.07 4.04
CA VAL A 82 3.15 -9.86 3.38
C VAL A 82 3.83 -11.20 3.08
N ALA A 83 3.81 -12.13 4.04
CA ALA A 83 4.33 -13.48 3.85
C ALA A 83 3.62 -14.20 2.68
N PHE A 84 2.29 -14.13 2.62
CA PHE A 84 1.50 -14.67 1.51
C PHE A 84 1.91 -14.07 0.16
N LEU A 85 2.04 -12.74 0.06
CA LEU A 85 2.46 -12.09 -1.18
C LEU A 85 3.89 -12.48 -1.59
N CYS A 86 4.78 -12.75 -0.63
CA CYS A 86 6.14 -13.21 -0.91
C CYS A 86 6.21 -14.69 -1.30
N LEU A 87 5.41 -15.54 -0.65
CA LEU A 87 5.52 -17.00 -0.72
C LEU A 87 4.49 -17.68 -1.64
N MET A 88 3.54 -16.94 -2.21
CA MET A 88 2.63 -17.51 -3.22
C MET A 88 3.45 -18.17 -4.35
N GLU A 89 3.27 -19.48 -4.46
CA GLU A 89 3.64 -20.32 -5.60
C GLU A 89 2.34 -20.63 -6.35
N ASP A 90 2.36 -20.53 -7.68
CA ASP A 90 1.23 -20.88 -8.56
C ASP A 90 1.07 -22.40 -8.67
#